data_AF-A0A7Y3TP76-F1
#
_entry.id   AF-A0A7Y3TP76-F1
#
_cell.length_a   1.000
_cell.length_b   1.000
_cell.length_c   1.000
_cell.angle_alpha   90.00
_cell.angle_beta   90.00
_cell.angle_gamma   90.00
#
_symmetry.space_group_name_H-M   'P 1'
#
loop_
_entity.id
_entity.type
_entity.pdbx_description
1 polymer ?
#
loop_
_entity_poly.entity_id
_entity_poly.type
_entity_poly.pdbx_seq_one_letter_code
_entity_poly.pdbx_strand_id
1 'polypeptide(L)'
;TYHVWVEGHPSPHTLKQWQQGVLLEGQRTLPADIFILKSHPNHRTLLEIVLKEGRNRQIRRIAEQLGHPVQTLHRTAIGSIRLQSDSQPHLESGRYRPLTSSEICFLRSQVNLTSKKTLSVDEECRA
;
A
#
# COMPACT_ATOMS: atom_id res chain seq x y z
N THR A 1 -1.39 -0.45 0.79
CA THR A 1 -1.26 -1.74 0.07
C THR A 1 -1.07 -1.48 -1.40
N TYR A 2 -0.13 -2.21 -2.00
CA TYR A 2 0.22 -2.12 -3.41
C TYR A 2 0.13 -3.50 -4.05
N HIS A 3 -0.36 -3.56 -5.28
CA HIS A 3 -0.21 -4.70 -6.17
C HIS A 3 0.89 -4.37 -7.18
N VAL A 4 1.88 -5.25 -7.25
CA VAL A 4 3.15 -4.98 -7.95
C VAL A 4 3.52 -6.18 -8.79
N TRP A 5 3.61 -5.96 -10.10
CA TRP A 5 4.19 -6.94 -11.01
C TRP A 5 5.70 -6.74 -11.05
N VAL A 6 6.44 -7.78 -10.67
CA VAL A 6 7.90 -7.82 -10.75
C VAL A 6 8.34 -8.84 -11.79
N GLU A 7 9.51 -8.60 -12.37
CA GLU A 7 10.17 -9.55 -13.27
C GLU A 7 10.79 -10.72 -12.50
N GLY A 8 10.71 -11.90 -13.09
CA GLY A 8 11.17 -13.16 -12.51
C GLY A 8 10.29 -13.66 -11.36
N HIS A 9 10.87 -14.59 -10.61
CA HIS A 9 10.24 -15.24 -9.46
C HIS A 9 11.10 -15.04 -8.23
N PRO A 10 10.77 -14.05 -7.36
CA PRO A 10 11.51 -13.82 -6.14
C PRO A 10 11.56 -15.07 -5.28
N SER A 11 12.77 -15.48 -4.89
CA SER A 11 12.95 -16.62 -4.00
C SER A 11 12.36 -16.33 -2.61
N PRO A 12 12.02 -17.36 -1.82
CA PRO A 12 11.59 -17.16 -0.43
C PRO A 12 12.61 -16.37 0.41
N HIS A 13 13.90 -16.56 0.15
CA HIS A 13 14.97 -15.79 0.80
C HIS A 13 14.91 -14.30 0.44
N THR A 14 14.76 -13.99 -0.85
CA THR A 14 14.62 -12.62 -1.36
C THR A 14 13.41 -11.91 -0.75
N LEU A 15 12.27 -12.60 -0.69
CA LEU A 15 11.06 -12.07 -0.08
C LEU A 15 11.25 -11.80 1.41
N LYS A 16 11.87 -12.73 2.15
CA LYS A 16 12.19 -12.54 3.57
C LYS A 16 13.13 -11.35 3.79
N GLN A 17 14.15 -11.20 2.96
CA GLN A 17 15.05 -10.05 3.01
C GLN A 17 14.28 -8.74 2.81
N TRP A 18 13.37 -8.69 1.83
CA TRP A 18 12.54 -7.52 1.59
C TRP A 18 11.59 -7.24 2.78
N GLN A 19 10.93 -8.27 3.32
CA GLN A 19 10.04 -8.15 4.47
C GLN A 19 10.75 -7.62 5.72
N GLN A 20 12.02 -7.99 5.93
CA GLN A 20 12.85 -7.52 7.05
C GLN A 20 13.45 -6.12 6.86
N GLY A 21 13.15 -5.48 5.73
CA GLY A 21 13.70 -4.19 5.35
C GLY A 21 15.09 -4.27 4.72
N VAL A 22 15.32 -3.40 3.73
CA VAL A 22 16.55 -3.32 2.95
C VAL A 22 17.17 -1.94 3.15
N LEU A 23 18.50 -1.85 3.05
CA LEU A 23 19.19 -0.56 3.07
C LEU A 23 18.82 0.25 1.83
N LEU A 24 18.23 1.42 2.05
CA LEU A 24 17.87 2.39 1.01
C LEU A 24 18.36 3.78 1.45
N GLU A 25 19.22 4.40 0.64
CA GLU A 25 19.84 5.71 0.92
C GLU A 25 20.49 5.78 2.33
N GLY A 26 21.26 4.75 2.69
CA GLY A 26 21.97 4.71 3.97
C GLY A 26 21.10 4.40 5.20
N GLN A 27 19.78 4.25 5.04
CA GLN A 27 18.87 3.87 6.13
C GLN A 27 18.12 2.59 5.79
N ARG A 28 17.99 1.69 6.76
CA ARG A 28 17.19 0.48 6.60
C ARG A 28 15.71 0.84 6.57
N THR A 29 14.99 0.34 5.57
CA THR A 29 13.54 0.53 5.48
C THR A 29 12.83 -0.20 6.61
N LEU A 30 11.63 0.27 6.95
CA LEU A 30 10.78 -0.44 7.91
C LEU A 30 10.38 -1.82 7.35
N PRO A 31 10.10 -2.80 8.22
CA PRO A 31 9.54 -4.07 7.81
C PRO A 31 8.22 -3.90 7.05
N ALA A 32 8.00 -4.76 6.06
CA ALA A 32 6.84 -4.73 5.19
C ALA A 32 6.24 -6.13 5.05
N ASP A 33 4.92 -6.21 4.92
CA ASP A 33 4.26 -7.47 4.62
C ASP A 33 4.24 -7.67 3.10
N ILE A 34 4.67 -8.84 2.65
CA ILE A 34 4.78 -9.17 1.22
C ILE A 34 4.21 -10.56 0.99
N PHE A 35 3.26 -10.65 0.06
CA PHE A 35 2.59 -11.89 -0.30
C PHE A 35 2.67 -12.11 -1.81
N ILE A 36 2.93 -13.34 -2.25
CA ILE A 36 2.76 -13.71 -3.66
C ILE A 36 1.27 -13.94 -3.89
N LEU A 37 0.66 -13.17 -4.80
CA LEU A 37 -0.72 -13.39 -5.21
C LEU A 37 -0.81 -14.31 -6.42
N LYS A 38 0.09 -14.14 -7.41
CA LYS A 38 0.12 -14.92 -8.65
C LYS A 38 1.56 -15.02 -9.17
N SER A 39 1.89 -16.15 -9.78
CA SER A 39 3.12 -16.33 -10.56
C SER A 39 2.75 -16.78 -11.96
N HIS A 40 3.23 -16.10 -12.99
CA HIS A 40 2.99 -16.45 -14.38
C HIS A 40 4.19 -17.18 -15.01
N PRO A 41 3.95 -18.09 -15.97
CA PRO A 41 5.02 -18.77 -16.70
C PRO A 41 5.95 -17.85 -17.50
N ASN A 42 5.50 -16.62 -17.80
CA ASN A 42 6.28 -15.63 -18.56
C ASN A 42 7.30 -14.86 -17.69
N HIS A 43 7.81 -15.47 -16.61
CA HIS A 43 8.75 -14.86 -15.68
C HIS A 43 8.22 -13.55 -15.06
N ARG A 44 6.99 -13.58 -14.57
CA ARG A 44 6.40 -12.45 -13.84
C ARG A 44 5.69 -12.93 -12.58
N THR A 45 5.83 -12.18 -11.51
CA THR A 45 5.15 -12.46 -10.25
C THR A 45 4.38 -11.22 -9.78
N LEU A 46 3.13 -11.42 -9.40
CA LEU A 46 2.30 -10.41 -8.75
C LEU A 46 2.48 -10.52 -7.25
N LEU A 47 2.99 -9.45 -6.65
CA LEU A 47 3.15 -9.30 -5.22
C LEU A 47 2.08 -8.34 -4.68
N GLU A 48 1.54 -8.66 -3.50
CA GLU A 48 0.91 -7.69 -2.63
C GLU A 48 1.93 -7.20 -1.61
N ILE A 49 2.09 -5.88 -1.51
CA ILE A 49 3.05 -5.23 -0.61
C ILE A 49 2.31 -4.23 0.28
N VAL A 50 2.42 -4.42 1.60
CA VAL A 50 1.89 -3.50 2.59
C VAL A 50 3.05 -2.74 3.22
N LEU A 51 3.14 -1.45 2.88
CA LEU A 51 4.12 -0.54 3.45
C LEU A 51 3.50 0.30 4.57
N LYS A 52 4.30 0.53 5.62
CA LYS A 52 4.00 1.45 6.73
C LYS A 52 4.65 2.82 6.56
N GLU A 53 5.55 2.95 5.60
CA GLU A 53 6.23 4.19 5.21
C GLU A 53 6.07 4.45 3.71
N GLY A 54 6.45 5.64 3.27
CA GLY A 54 6.27 6.10 1.88
C GLY A 54 7.49 6.83 1.32
N ARG A 55 8.67 6.22 1.35
CA ARG A 55 9.89 6.84 0.78
C ARG A 55 9.82 6.92 -0.75
N ASN A 56 10.53 7.89 -1.35
CA ASN A 56 10.47 8.14 -2.79
C ASN A 56 10.83 6.88 -3.58
N ARG A 57 9.89 6.40 -4.41
CA ARG A 57 10.05 5.21 -5.28
C ARG A 57 10.53 3.95 -4.54
N GLN A 58 10.26 3.83 -3.24
CA GLN A 58 10.79 2.77 -2.36
C GLN A 58 10.62 1.36 -2.94
N ILE A 59 9.40 0.99 -3.34
CA ILE A 59 9.12 -0.34 -3.91
C ILE A 59 9.98 -0.60 -5.15
N ARG A 60 10.02 0.36 -6.08
CA ARG A 60 10.76 0.20 -7.34
C ARG A 60 12.25 0.03 -7.10
N ARG A 61 12.83 0.85 -6.22
CA ARG A 61 14.26 0.84 -5.91
C ARG A 61 14.68 -0.44 -5.19
N ILE A 62 13.91 -0.90 -4.19
CA ILE A 62 14.22 -2.14 -3.48
C ILE A 62 14.07 -3.35 -4.41
N ALA A 63 13.00 -3.41 -5.21
CA ALA A 63 12.79 -4.52 -6.13
C ALA A 63 13.94 -4.63 -7.16
N GLU A 64 14.38 -3.49 -7.70
CA GLU A 64 15.53 -3.42 -8.62
C GLU A 64 16.83 -3.86 -7.95
N GLN A 65 17.10 -3.42 -6.72
CA GLN A 65 18.26 -3.87 -5.94
C GLN A 65 18.24 -5.38 -5.64
N LEU A 66 17.05 -5.97 -5.52
CA LEU A 66 16.86 -7.41 -5.31
C LEU A 66 16.85 -8.21 -6.63
N GLY A 67 17.07 -7.57 -7.78
CA GLY A 67 17.11 -8.24 -9.09
C GLY A 67 15.73 -8.52 -9.71
N HIS A 68 14.67 -7.88 -9.20
CA HIS A 68 13.28 -8.09 -9.64
C HIS A 68 12.63 -6.75 -10.01
N PRO A 69 13.04 -6.09 -11.11
CA PRO A 69 12.53 -4.78 -11.47
C PRO A 69 11.00 -4.76 -11.61
N VAL A 70 10.40 -3.64 -11.19
CA VAL A 70 8.94 -3.46 -11.20
C VAL A 70 8.45 -3.07 -12.59
N GLN A 71 7.57 -3.88 -13.15
CA GLN A 71 6.90 -3.62 -14.43
C GLN A 71 5.68 -2.73 -14.22
N THR A 72 4.78 -3.13 -13.31
CA THR A 72 3.55 -2.40 -13.01
C THR A 72 3.41 -2.24 -11.51
N LEU A 73 2.96 -1.06 -11.08
CA LEU A 73 2.74 -0.74 -9.68
C LEU A 73 1.41 -0.01 -9.54
N HIS A 74 0.52 -0.57 -8.73
CA HIS A 74 -0.79 -0.01 -8.51
C HIS A 74 -1.11 -0.02 -7.02
N ARG A 75 -1.49 1.14 -6.46
CA ARG A 75 -1.88 1.25 -5.05
C ARG A 75 -3.36 0.91 -4.92
N THR A 76 -3.66 -0.21 -4.29
CA THR A 76 -5.04 -0.71 -4.16
C THR A 76 -5.73 -0.25 -2.88
N ALA A 77 -4.99 0.10 -1.83
CA ALA A 77 -5.57 0.55 -0.57
C ALA A 77 -4.65 1.47 0.25
N ILE A 78 -5.25 2.28 1.10
CA ILE A 78 -4.61 3.09 2.14
C ILE A 78 -5.34 2.79 3.46
N GLY A 79 -4.67 2.12 4.40
CA GLY A 79 -5.35 1.62 5.60
C GLY A 79 -6.50 0.69 5.23
N SER A 80 -7.68 0.94 5.82
CA SER A 80 -8.92 0.21 5.49
C SER A 80 -9.61 0.70 4.22
N ILE A 81 -9.21 1.85 3.66
CA ILE A 81 -9.82 2.44 2.46
C ILE A 81 -9.26 1.74 1.23
N ARG A 82 -10.13 1.04 0.50
CA ARG A 82 -9.80 0.33 -0.74
C ARG A 82 -10.24 1.15 -1.94
N LEU A 83 -9.46 1.09 -3.03
CA LEU A 83 -9.79 1.75 -4.29
C LEU A 83 -11.06 1.17 -4.93
N GLN A 84 -11.22 -0.15 -4.83
CA GLN A 84 -12.41 -0.88 -5.25
C GLN A 84 -12.99 -1.58 -4.02
N SER A 85 -14.28 -1.37 -3.76
CA SER A 85 -14.99 -1.93 -2.61
C SER A 85 -16.42 -2.31 -3.04
N ASP A 86 -16.95 -3.41 -2.48
CA ASP A 86 -18.26 -3.94 -2.84
C ASP A 86 -19.42 -3.00 -2.44
N SER A 87 -19.19 -2.10 -1.48
CA SER A 87 -20.19 -1.14 -1.00
C SER A 87 -20.23 0.15 -1.82
N GLN A 88 -19.41 0.27 -2.87
CA GLN A 88 -19.24 1.48 -3.67
C GLN A 88 -19.23 1.17 -5.18
N PRO A 89 -19.64 2.12 -6.02
CA PRO A 89 -19.53 1.96 -7.46
C PRO A 89 -18.06 1.83 -7.88
N HIS A 90 -17.82 1.02 -8.91
CA HIS A 90 -16.48 0.82 -9.47
C HIS A 90 -15.86 2.15 -9.89
N LEU A 91 -14.65 2.45 -9.40
CA LEU A 91 -13.96 3.70 -9.72
C LEU A 91 -13.01 3.51 -10.90
N GLU A 92 -13.35 4.08 -12.05
CA GLU A 92 -12.51 4.03 -13.24
C GLU A 92 -11.22 4.85 -13.10
N SER A 93 -10.21 4.51 -13.91
CA SER A 93 -8.95 5.26 -13.97
C SER A 93 -9.19 6.73 -14.32
N GLY A 94 -8.54 7.64 -13.58
CA GLY A 94 -8.68 9.08 -13.76
C GLY A 94 -9.92 9.71 -13.09
N ARG A 95 -10.80 8.90 -12.50
CA ARG A 95 -11.94 9.39 -11.72
C ARG A 95 -11.61 9.48 -10.24
N TYR A 96 -12.41 10.25 -9.52
CA TYR A 96 -12.39 10.35 -8.06
C TYR A 96 -13.81 10.28 -7.52
N ARG A 97 -13.93 10.00 -6.23
CA ARG A 97 -15.19 10.07 -5.48
C ARG A 97 -14.95 10.73 -4.12
N PRO A 98 -15.98 11.31 -3.50
CA PRO A 98 -15.91 11.68 -2.09
C PRO A 98 -15.76 10.42 -1.21
N LEU A 99 -15.12 10.60 -0.05
CA LEU A 99 -15.03 9.57 0.98
C LEU A 99 -16.38 9.43 1.70
N THR A 100 -16.69 8.21 2.16
CA THR A 100 -17.86 7.98 3.01
C THR A 100 -17.59 8.45 4.43
N SER A 101 -18.66 8.66 5.22
CA SER A 101 -18.53 9.04 6.63
C SER A 101 -17.69 8.05 7.45
N SER A 102 -17.83 6.74 7.18
CA SER A 102 -17.04 5.69 7.82
C SER A 102 -15.54 5.77 7.48
N GLU A 103 -15.20 6.05 6.22
CA GLU A 103 -13.82 6.25 5.76
C GLU A 103 -13.20 7.51 6.39
N ILE A 104 -13.97 8.59 6.50
CA ILE A 104 -13.55 9.82 7.16
C ILE A 104 -13.33 9.57 8.65
N CYS A 105 -14.25 8.88 9.33
CA CYS A 105 -14.12 8.52 10.74
C CYS A 105 -12.87 7.67 10.98
N PHE A 106 -12.63 6.67 10.12
CA PHE A 106 -11.41 5.87 10.14
C PHE A 106 -10.18 6.76 10.03
N LEU A 107 -10.06 7.61 9.02
CA LEU A 107 -8.90 8.48 8.86
C LEU A 107 -8.70 9.37 10.09
N ARG A 108 -9.76 10.00 10.60
CA ARG A 108 -9.70 10.85 11.81
C ARG A 108 -9.15 10.08 13.01
N SER A 109 -9.58 8.83 13.22
CA SER A 109 -9.07 7.98 14.31
C SER A 109 -7.58 7.62 14.19
N GLN A 110 -7.03 7.60 12.98
CA GLN A 110 -5.63 7.25 12.75
C GLN A 110 -4.68 8.43 12.97
N VAL A 111 -5.20 9.67 13.02
CA VAL A 111 -4.39 10.87 13.21
C VAL A 111 -4.62 11.41 14.61
N ASN A 112 -3.57 11.41 15.44
CA ASN A 112 -3.56 12.19 16.68
C ASN A 112 -3.44 13.68 16.33
N LEU A 113 -4.53 14.29 15.87
CA LEU A 113 -4.59 15.72 15.59
C LEU A 113 -4.56 16.50 16.89
N THR A 114 -3.37 16.65 17.48
CA THR A 114 -3.10 17.62 18.54
C THR A 114 -2.96 19.02 17.93
N SER A 115 -4.08 19.67 17.59
CA SER A 115 -4.21 21.14 17.72
C SER A 115 -5.60 21.71 17.40
N LYS A 116 -6.15 22.38 18.43
CA LYS A 116 -7.02 23.57 18.50
C LYS A 116 -7.96 23.90 17.33
N LYS A 117 -9.27 23.94 17.68
CA LYS A 117 -10.44 24.54 16.98
C LYS A 117 -10.79 23.79 15.68
N THR A 118 -11.97 23.18 15.51
CA THR A 118 -13.33 23.69 15.77
C THR A 118 -14.35 22.57 15.52
N LEU A 119 -15.23 22.35 16.52
CA LEU A 119 -16.66 22.00 16.50
C LEU A 119 -17.21 20.77 15.75
N SER A 120 -18.04 20.03 16.51
CA SER A 120 -19.03 18.99 16.17
C SER A 120 -18.59 17.83 15.28
N VAL A 121 -17.96 16.81 15.86
CA VAL A 121 -17.80 15.51 15.17
C VAL A 121 -18.32 14.32 16.00
N ASP A 122 -18.77 14.53 17.23
CA ASP A 122 -19.12 13.42 18.12
C ASP A 122 -20.51 12.79 17.86
N GLU A 123 -21.29 13.28 16.88
CA GLU A 123 -22.61 12.68 16.54
C GLU A 123 -22.63 11.83 15.26
N GLU A 124 -21.65 11.93 14.36
CA GLU A 124 -21.70 11.24 13.04
C GLU A 124 -21.05 9.85 13.00
N CYS A 125 -20.30 9.44 14.03
CA CYS A 125 -19.73 8.08 14.11
C CYS A 125 -20.61 7.09 14.90
N ARG A 126 -21.89 7.41 15.18
CA ARG A 126 -22.82 6.55 15.96
C ARG A 126 -24.08 6.06 15.21
N ALA A 127 -24.17 6.20 13.90
CA ALA A 127 -25.28 5.66 13.11
C ALA A 127 -24.83 4.53 12.19
#